data_AF-A0A9W4BNP8-F1
#
_entry.id   AF-A0A9W4BNP8-F1
#
_cell.length_a   1.000
_cell.length_b   1.000
_cell.length_c   1.000
_cell.angle_alpha   90.00
_cell.angle_beta   90.00
_cell.angle_gamma   90.00
#
_symmetry.space_group_name_H-M   'P 1'
#
loop_
_entity.id
_entity.type
_entity.pdbx_description
1 polymer ?
#
loop_
_entity_poly.entity_id
_entity_poly.type
_entity_poly.pdbx_seq_one_letter_code
_entity_poly.pdbx_strand_id
1 'polypeptide(L)'
;MTITRELPAAIILAAGVAIGSAGTASADGPLQPSPGELSGTYTYESDTGRVNTWVITPCGPGCADVAVTPVTDPRVVPYGGRALLNNGRWDMTVQYVHAVRCSPPNDNVTAPGTVVFSFEAATLDGTAVNTQSVPACGDPAGATYQSGFSLAKVA
;
A
#
# COMPACT_ATOMS: atom_id res chain seq x y z
N MET A 1 64.16 23.54 68.24
CA MET A 1 62.94 24.19 67.72
C MET A 1 62.34 23.30 66.65
N THR A 2 61.23 22.67 67.00
CA THR A 2 60.08 22.17 66.23
C THR A 2 59.91 22.91 64.88
N ILE A 3 59.57 22.32 63.72
CA ILE A 3 58.25 21.79 63.31
C ILE A 3 58.35 21.00 61.97
N THR A 4 57.66 19.86 61.95
CA THR A 4 57.29 18.94 60.87
C THR A 4 56.36 19.55 59.81
N ARG A 5 56.40 19.10 58.54
CA ARG A 5 55.17 18.88 57.73
C ARG A 5 55.40 18.09 56.43
N GLU A 6 54.93 16.85 56.46
CA GLU A 6 54.62 15.99 55.31
C GLU A 6 53.39 16.53 54.54
N LEU A 7 53.34 16.43 53.21
CA LEU A 7 52.08 16.50 52.44
C LEU A 7 52.02 15.43 51.33
N PRO A 8 50.85 14.81 51.08
CA PRO A 8 50.72 13.57 50.33
C PRO A 8 50.32 13.76 48.85
N ALA A 9 50.38 12.64 48.11
CA ALA A 9 50.02 12.47 46.70
C ALA A 9 48.56 12.86 46.37
N ALA A 10 48.35 13.35 45.14
CA ALA A 10 47.02 13.42 44.52
C ALA A 10 47.11 12.97 43.05
N ILE A 11 46.69 11.73 42.79
CA ILE A 11 46.39 11.21 41.45
C ILE A 11 44.92 11.57 41.18
N ILE A 12 44.66 12.37 40.15
CA ILE A 12 43.30 12.65 39.68
C ILE A 12 43.14 11.96 38.32
N LEU A 13 42.49 10.79 38.32
CA LEU A 13 41.95 10.15 37.12
C LEU A 13 40.48 10.54 37.03
N ALA A 14 40.15 11.47 36.14
CA ALA A 14 38.78 11.81 35.80
C ALA A 14 38.22 10.77 34.80
N ALA A 15 37.40 9.84 35.29
CA ALA A 15 36.58 8.97 34.44
C ALA A 15 35.27 9.70 34.11
N GLY A 16 35.15 10.22 32.90
CA GLY A 16 33.92 10.81 32.39
C GLY A 16 32.88 9.74 32.12
N VAL A 17 31.76 9.78 32.85
CA VAL A 17 30.58 8.94 32.61
C VAL A 17 29.83 9.51 31.41
N ALA A 18 29.78 8.76 30.31
CA ALA A 18 28.94 9.09 29.16
C ALA A 18 27.47 8.78 29.49
N ILE A 19 26.61 9.80 29.42
CA ILE A 19 25.16 9.63 29.53
C ILE A 19 24.68 9.09 28.19
N GLY A 20 24.37 7.79 28.14
CA GLY A 20 23.73 7.18 26.98
C GLY A 20 22.31 7.75 26.82
N SER A 21 22.05 8.40 25.70
CA SER A 21 20.70 8.77 25.28
C SER A 21 19.88 7.50 25.09
N ALA A 22 18.88 7.28 25.96
CA ALA A 22 17.87 6.26 25.74
C ALA A 22 17.13 6.63 24.44
N GLY A 23 17.29 5.79 23.41
CA GLY A 23 16.53 5.91 22.18
C GLY A 23 15.03 5.85 22.50
N THR A 24 14.29 6.82 21.97
CA THR A 24 12.83 6.84 22.03
C THR A 24 12.29 5.58 21.36
N ALA A 25 11.64 4.72 22.14
CA ALA A 25 10.79 3.66 21.60
C ALA A 25 9.59 4.34 20.91
N SER A 26 9.55 4.29 19.59
CA SER A 26 8.37 4.69 18.82
C SER A 26 7.23 3.71 19.11
N ALA A 27 6.13 4.24 19.61
CA ALA A 27 4.89 3.51 19.81
C ALA A 27 4.36 2.99 18.45
N ASP A 28 3.99 1.72 18.40
CA ASP A 28 3.27 1.12 17.29
C ASP A 28 1.93 1.86 17.08
N GLY A 29 1.92 2.77 16.10
CA GLY A 29 0.69 3.14 15.42
C GLY A 29 0.19 1.97 14.56
N PRO A 30 -0.96 2.11 13.87
CA PRO A 30 -1.38 1.13 12.89
C PRO A 30 -0.19 0.82 11.97
N LEU A 31 0.12 -0.47 11.76
CA LEU A 31 1.26 -0.93 10.96
C LEU A 31 1.16 -0.37 9.53
N GLN A 32 1.64 0.85 9.33
CA GLN A 32 1.85 1.38 7.99
C GLN A 32 3.04 0.60 7.42
N PRO A 33 2.88 -0.06 6.26
CA PRO A 33 3.99 -0.77 5.64
C PRO A 33 5.17 0.19 5.48
N SER A 34 6.39 -0.31 5.76
CA SER A 34 7.62 0.40 5.44
C SER A 34 7.55 0.89 3.99
N PRO A 35 7.91 2.16 3.69
CA PRO A 35 7.87 2.67 2.31
C PRO A 35 8.66 1.73 1.39
N GLY A 36 7.95 1.01 0.52
CA GLY A 36 8.54 0.07 -0.43
C GLY A 36 8.22 -1.41 -0.24
N GLU A 37 7.59 -1.81 0.86
CA GLU A 37 7.20 -3.20 1.11
C GLU A 37 5.68 -3.34 1.24
N LEU A 38 5.01 -3.60 0.12
CA LEU A 38 3.56 -3.85 0.08
C LEU A 38 3.30 -5.35 0.22
N SER A 39 2.76 -5.78 1.37
CA SER A 39 2.49 -7.19 1.66
C SER A 39 1.28 -7.38 2.57
N GLY A 40 0.62 -8.53 2.45
CA GLY A 40 -0.50 -8.95 3.30
C GLY A 40 -1.85 -8.90 2.60
N THR A 41 -2.92 -9.00 3.39
CA THR A 41 -4.29 -8.95 2.90
C THR A 41 -4.87 -7.56 3.14
N TYR A 42 -5.56 -7.02 2.13
CA TYR A 42 -6.16 -5.68 2.16
C TYR A 42 -7.62 -5.74 1.73
N THR A 43 -8.43 -4.89 2.34
CA THR A 43 -9.75 -4.53 1.84
C THR A 43 -9.58 -3.40 0.84
N TYR A 44 -10.12 -3.59 -0.36
CA TYR A 44 -10.29 -2.55 -1.36
C TYR A 44 -11.70 -1.98 -1.26
N GLU A 45 -11.81 -0.66 -1.26
CA GLU A 45 -13.08 0.06 -1.34
C GLU A 45 -13.02 1.13 -2.42
N SER A 46 -13.93 1.09 -3.39
CA SER A 46 -14.07 2.16 -4.38
C SER A 46 -15.10 3.21 -3.96
N ASP A 47 -14.96 4.41 -4.51
CA ASP A 47 -15.97 5.49 -4.41
C ASP A 47 -17.34 5.11 -5.00
N THR A 48 -17.37 4.13 -5.90
CA THR A 48 -18.56 3.51 -6.48
C THR A 48 -19.18 2.43 -5.60
N GLY A 49 -18.65 2.20 -4.39
CA GLY A 49 -19.18 1.25 -3.40
C GLY A 49 -18.81 -0.21 -3.66
N ARG A 50 -17.80 -0.49 -4.49
CA ARG A 50 -17.29 -1.86 -4.69
C ARG A 50 -16.35 -2.23 -3.58
N VAL A 51 -16.49 -3.45 -3.07
CA VAL A 51 -15.62 -4.02 -2.05
C VAL A 51 -15.04 -5.34 -2.56
N ASN A 52 -13.72 -5.51 -2.45
CA ASN A 52 -13.03 -6.75 -2.75
C ASN A 52 -11.79 -6.93 -1.87
N THR A 53 -11.19 -8.11 -1.90
CA THR A 53 -10.00 -8.44 -1.10
C THR A 53 -8.79 -8.57 -2.00
N TRP A 54 -7.71 -7.87 -1.65
CA TRP A 54 -6.41 -7.95 -2.30
C TRP A 54 -5.46 -8.73 -1.41
N VAL A 55 -4.95 -9.85 -1.90
CA VAL A 55 -3.84 -10.59 -1.30
C VAL A 55 -2.58 -10.18 -2.03
N ILE A 56 -1.65 -9.56 -1.32
CA ILE A 56 -0.45 -8.96 -1.91
C ILE A 56 0.79 -9.69 -1.39
N THR A 57 1.58 -10.20 -2.34
CA THR A 57 2.82 -10.96 -2.09
C THR A 57 4.01 -10.20 -2.67
N PRO A 58 5.04 -9.84 -1.88
CA PRO A 58 6.24 -9.20 -2.40
C PRO A 58 6.94 -10.08 -3.45
N CYS A 59 7.38 -9.48 -4.56
CA CYS A 59 8.18 -10.14 -5.61
C CYS A 59 9.60 -9.59 -5.72
N GLY A 60 10.00 -8.71 -4.81
CA GLY A 60 11.30 -8.05 -4.75
C GLY A 60 11.17 -6.57 -4.35
N PRO A 61 12.28 -5.83 -4.22
CA PRO A 61 12.24 -4.40 -3.91
C PRO A 61 11.38 -3.63 -4.93
N GLY A 62 10.36 -2.92 -4.46
CA GLY A 62 9.44 -2.17 -5.32
C GLY A 62 8.55 -3.02 -6.22
N CYS A 63 8.35 -4.30 -5.88
CA CYS A 63 7.55 -5.25 -6.65
C CYS A 63 6.56 -5.97 -5.73
N ALA A 64 5.28 -5.98 -6.11
CA ALA A 64 4.25 -6.74 -5.41
C ALA A 64 3.30 -7.44 -6.39
N ASP A 65 3.17 -8.76 -6.27
CA ASP A 65 2.15 -9.53 -7.00
C ASP A 65 0.83 -9.46 -6.22
N VAL A 66 -0.24 -9.08 -6.91
CA VAL A 66 -1.57 -8.82 -6.34
C VAL A 66 -2.55 -9.85 -6.87
N ALA A 67 -3.24 -10.55 -5.98
CA ALA A 67 -4.38 -11.40 -6.28
C ALA A 67 -5.65 -10.78 -5.70
N VAL A 68 -6.65 -10.55 -6.55
CA VAL A 68 -7.93 -9.95 -6.18
C VAL A 68 -9.02 -11.00 -6.15
N THR A 69 -9.78 -11.02 -5.06
CA THR A 69 -10.93 -11.91 -4.87
C THR A 69 -12.18 -11.09 -4.50
N PRO A 70 -13.36 -11.46 -5.03
CA PRO A 70 -14.60 -10.78 -4.69
C PRO A 70 -14.95 -10.96 -3.20
N VAL A 71 -15.52 -9.92 -2.58
CA VAL A 71 -16.12 -10.02 -1.23
C VAL A 71 -17.64 -10.07 -1.35
N THR A 72 -18.24 -9.00 -1.89
CA THR A 72 -19.71 -8.84 -1.91
C THR A 72 -20.33 -9.08 -3.28
N ASP A 73 -19.56 -8.90 -4.36
CA ASP A 73 -20.08 -8.97 -5.73
C ASP A 73 -19.65 -10.29 -6.41
N PRO A 74 -20.51 -11.32 -6.47
CA PRO A 74 -20.17 -12.60 -7.10
C PRO A 74 -19.96 -12.50 -8.62
N ARG A 75 -20.29 -11.35 -9.24
CA ARG A 75 -19.99 -11.06 -10.64
C ARG A 75 -18.50 -10.80 -10.88
N VAL A 76 -17.74 -10.44 -9.84
CA VAL A 76 -16.30 -10.23 -9.97
C VAL A 76 -15.61 -11.59 -9.87
N VAL A 77 -15.12 -12.12 -10.99
CA VAL A 77 -14.24 -13.30 -10.98
C VAL A 77 -12.84 -12.92 -10.52
N PRO A 78 -12.10 -13.81 -9.83
CA PRO A 78 -10.74 -13.51 -9.39
C PRO A 78 -9.84 -13.05 -10.54
N TYR A 79 -8.97 -12.09 -10.26
CA TYR A 79 -7.96 -11.58 -11.19
C TYR A 79 -6.71 -11.15 -10.44
N GLY A 80 -5.65 -10.79 -11.15
CA GLY A 80 -4.43 -10.33 -10.51
C GLY A 80 -3.47 -9.67 -11.48
N GLY A 81 -2.46 -9.04 -10.93
CA GLY A 81 -1.44 -8.33 -11.67
C GLY A 81 -0.22 -8.04 -10.81
N ARG A 82 0.80 -7.45 -11.42
CA ARG A 82 2.00 -7.00 -10.73
C ARG A 82 1.95 -5.50 -10.55
N ALA A 83 2.05 -5.05 -9.31
CA ALA A 83 2.24 -3.66 -8.95
C ALA A 83 3.75 -3.36 -8.86
N LEU A 84 4.16 -2.26 -9.49
CA LEU A 84 5.54 -1.77 -9.46
C LEU A 84 5.56 -0.41 -8.77
N LEU A 85 6.52 -0.21 -7.86
CA LEU A 85 6.71 1.05 -7.17
C LEU A 85 7.62 1.97 -7.99
N ASN A 86 7.14 3.16 -8.29
CA ASN A 86 7.92 4.22 -8.90
C ASN A 86 7.58 5.56 -8.26
N ASN A 87 8.59 6.31 -7.81
CA ASN A 87 8.42 7.65 -7.21
C ASN A 87 7.32 7.74 -6.13
N GLY A 88 7.25 6.75 -5.24
CA GLY A 88 6.29 6.73 -4.13
C GLY A 88 4.89 6.24 -4.51
N ARG A 89 4.68 5.78 -5.74
CA ARG A 89 3.38 5.34 -6.27
C ARG A 89 3.48 3.94 -6.85
N TRP A 90 2.48 3.12 -6.56
CA TRP A 90 2.34 1.79 -7.11
C TRP A 90 1.47 1.84 -8.35
N ASP A 91 1.96 1.28 -9.45
CA ASP A 91 1.23 1.16 -10.70
C ASP A 91 1.02 -0.31 -11.06
N MET A 92 -0.21 -0.68 -11.40
CA MET A 92 -0.58 -2.03 -11.82
C MET A 92 -1.54 -1.96 -13.00
N THR A 93 -1.30 -2.77 -14.03
CA THR A 93 -2.21 -2.91 -15.17
C THR A 93 -2.72 -4.34 -15.25
N VAL A 94 -4.03 -4.51 -15.38
CA VAL A 94 -4.69 -5.81 -15.47
C VAL A 94 -5.58 -5.85 -16.71
N GLN A 95 -5.48 -6.91 -17.49
CA GLN A 95 -6.49 -7.24 -18.49
C GLN A 95 -7.52 -8.18 -17.85
N TYR A 96 -8.79 -7.82 -17.94
CA TYR A 96 -9.83 -8.48 -17.18
C TYR A 96 -11.13 -8.59 -17.97
N VAL A 97 -11.76 -9.77 -17.93
CA VAL A 97 -12.99 -10.04 -18.67
C VAL A 97 -14.19 -9.25 -18.18
N HIS A 98 -14.18 -8.80 -16.92
CA HIS A 98 -15.24 -7.97 -16.33
C HIS A 98 -14.71 -6.59 -15.90
N ALA A 99 -13.80 -6.02 -16.70
CA ALA A 99 -13.15 -4.73 -16.42
C ALA A 99 -14.15 -3.57 -16.26
N VAL A 100 -15.26 -3.59 -16.99
CA VAL A 100 -16.31 -2.58 -16.88
C VAL A 100 -17.62 -3.25 -16.48
N ARG A 101 -18.40 -2.60 -15.61
CA ARG A 101 -19.79 -2.96 -15.33
C ARG A 101 -20.66 -1.83 -15.83
N CYS A 102 -21.71 -2.17 -16.54
CA CYS A 102 -22.60 -1.16 -17.08
C CYS A 102 -23.37 -0.45 -15.95
N SER A 103 -23.81 0.77 -16.22
CA SER A 103 -24.69 1.50 -15.30
C SER A 103 -26.11 0.90 -15.29
N PRO A 104 -26.90 1.16 -14.23
CA PRO A 104 -28.32 0.82 -14.23
C PRO A 104 -29.04 1.34 -15.49
N PRO A 105 -30.01 0.58 -16.03
CA PRO A 105 -30.62 -0.63 -15.47
C PRO A 105 -29.87 -1.96 -15.77
N ASN A 106 -28.75 -1.93 -16.49
CA ASN A 106 -28.04 -3.12 -16.95
C ASN A 106 -26.79 -3.43 -16.12
N ASP A 107 -26.83 -3.15 -14.82
CA ASP A 107 -25.67 -3.28 -13.94
C ASP A 107 -25.26 -4.73 -13.65
N ASN A 108 -26.02 -5.71 -14.12
CA ASN A 108 -25.64 -7.11 -14.18
C ASN A 108 -24.72 -7.45 -15.37
N VAL A 109 -24.58 -6.55 -16.35
CA VAL A 109 -23.74 -6.76 -17.54
C VAL A 109 -22.33 -6.22 -17.29
N THR A 110 -21.33 -6.99 -17.72
CA THR A 110 -19.92 -6.61 -17.68
C THR A 110 -19.29 -6.69 -19.05
N ALA A 111 -18.23 -5.91 -19.27
CA ALA A 111 -17.46 -5.89 -20.50
C ALA A 111 -15.97 -6.15 -20.22
N PRO A 112 -15.28 -6.85 -21.14
CA PRO A 112 -13.84 -7.03 -21.06
C PRO A 112 -13.10 -5.71 -21.31
N GLY A 113 -11.88 -5.63 -20.77
CA GLY A 113 -11.08 -4.43 -20.91
C GLY A 113 -9.78 -4.49 -20.11
N THR A 114 -9.20 -3.31 -19.92
CA THR A 114 -7.99 -3.09 -19.14
C THR A 114 -8.33 -2.22 -17.94
N VAL A 115 -7.75 -2.52 -16.78
CA VAL A 115 -7.81 -1.66 -15.60
C VAL A 115 -6.38 -1.23 -15.25
N VAL A 116 -6.16 0.08 -15.18
CA VAL A 116 -4.91 0.69 -14.74
C VAL A 116 -5.13 1.25 -13.35
N PHE A 117 -4.46 0.68 -12.37
CA PHE A 117 -4.45 1.13 -10.98
C PHE A 117 -3.21 1.97 -10.73
N SER A 118 -3.38 3.07 -10.02
CA SER A 118 -2.28 3.90 -9.54
C SER A 118 -2.58 4.44 -8.14
N PHE A 119 -1.75 4.11 -7.15
CA PHE A 119 -2.01 4.45 -5.74
C PHE A 119 -0.75 4.86 -4.98
N GLU A 120 -0.91 5.78 -4.03
CA GLU A 120 0.19 6.29 -3.20
C GLU A 120 0.68 5.21 -2.22
N ALA A 121 1.98 5.01 -2.12
CA ALA A 121 2.56 4.03 -1.21
C ALA A 121 2.37 4.41 0.27
N ALA A 122 2.25 5.71 0.58
CA ALA A 122 2.13 6.21 1.94
C ALA A 122 0.70 6.10 2.50
N THR A 123 -0.32 6.36 1.66
CA THR A 123 -1.72 6.41 2.10
C THR A 123 -2.54 5.23 1.60
N LEU A 124 -2.08 4.55 0.55
CA LEU A 124 -2.80 3.51 -0.18
C LEU A 124 -4.13 3.98 -0.80
N ASP A 125 -4.26 5.28 -1.03
CA ASP A 125 -5.32 5.87 -1.84
C ASP A 125 -4.89 5.96 -3.29
N GLY A 126 -5.82 5.72 -4.21
CA GLY A 126 -5.51 5.71 -5.63
C GLY A 126 -6.70 5.86 -6.56
N THR A 127 -6.40 5.66 -7.84
CA THR A 127 -7.37 5.68 -8.93
C THR A 127 -7.28 4.40 -9.75
N ALA A 128 -8.44 3.91 -10.16
CA ALA A 128 -8.58 2.87 -11.17
C ALA A 128 -9.17 3.49 -12.43
N VAL A 129 -8.49 3.29 -13.57
CA VAL A 129 -8.97 3.68 -14.90
C VAL A 129 -9.29 2.42 -15.68
N ASN A 130 -10.57 2.24 -15.99
CA ASN A 130 -11.10 1.09 -16.71
C ASN A 130 -11.34 1.48 -18.16
N THR A 131 -10.74 0.76 -19.10
CA THR A 131 -10.89 0.98 -20.54
C THR A 131 -11.55 -0.25 -21.15
N GLN A 132 -12.73 -0.11 -21.75
CA GLN A 132 -13.39 -1.25 -22.38
C GLN A 132 -12.73 -1.62 -23.72
N SER A 133 -12.59 -2.90 -24.01
CA SER A 133 -11.96 -3.39 -25.25
C SER A 133 -12.95 -3.66 -26.39
N VAL A 134 -14.25 -3.69 -26.09
CA VAL A 134 -15.33 -3.96 -27.06
C VAL A 134 -16.47 -2.95 -26.89
N PRO A 135 -17.30 -2.71 -27.93
CA PRO A 135 -18.53 -1.94 -27.75
C PRO A 135 -19.47 -2.66 -26.77
N ALA A 136 -19.76 -2.00 -25.65
CA ALA A 136 -20.62 -2.50 -24.58
C ALA A 136 -21.11 -1.32 -23.72
N CYS A 137 -22.08 -1.57 -22.83
CA CYS A 137 -22.63 -0.56 -21.93
C CYS A 137 -23.19 0.71 -22.60
N GLY A 138 -23.48 0.67 -23.91
CA GLY A 138 -23.94 1.82 -24.70
C GLY A 138 -22.80 2.66 -25.30
N ASP A 139 -21.54 2.31 -25.02
CA ASP A 139 -20.35 3.05 -25.42
C ASP A 139 -19.49 2.26 -26.43
N PRO A 140 -18.62 2.94 -27.21
CA PRO A 140 -17.70 2.29 -28.14
C PRO A 140 -16.47 1.69 -27.44
N ALA A 141 -15.79 0.73 -28.10
CA ALA A 141 -14.49 0.24 -27.64
C ALA A 141 -13.51 1.40 -27.43
N GLY A 142 -12.74 1.36 -26.35
CA GLY A 142 -11.84 2.44 -25.93
C GLY A 142 -12.46 3.47 -24.99
N ALA A 143 -13.76 3.39 -24.69
CA ALA A 143 -14.37 4.21 -23.65
C ALA A 143 -13.69 3.96 -22.28
N THR A 144 -13.45 5.04 -21.54
CA THR A 144 -12.75 5.04 -20.27
C THR A 144 -13.64 5.50 -19.12
N TYR A 145 -13.46 4.89 -17.95
CA TYR A 145 -14.15 5.22 -16.72
C TYR A 145 -13.14 5.27 -15.59
N GLN A 146 -13.28 6.26 -14.70
CA GLN A 146 -12.35 6.45 -13.59
C GLN A 146 -13.11 6.43 -12.26
N SER A 147 -12.52 5.74 -11.28
CA SER A 147 -12.99 5.71 -9.89
C SER A 147 -11.81 5.85 -8.93
N GLY A 148 -12.03 6.58 -7.82
CA GLY A 148 -11.14 6.54 -6.67
C GLY A 148 -11.30 5.27 -5.84
N PHE A 149 -10.25 4.88 -5.13
CA PHE A 149 -10.30 3.78 -4.17
C PHE A 149 -9.28 3.97 -3.03
N SER A 150 -9.46 3.22 -1.95
CA SER A 150 -8.47 3.06 -0.89
C SER A 150 -8.23 1.58 -0.56
N LEU A 151 -7.04 1.27 -0.04
CA LEU A 151 -6.72 -0.04 0.52
C LEU A 151 -6.50 0.06 2.03
N ALA A 152 -7.18 -0.77 2.79
CA ALA A 152 -6.99 -0.91 4.23
C ALA A 152 -6.42 -2.30 4.54
N LYS A 153 -5.31 -2.37 5.27
CA LYS A 153 -4.72 -3.66 5.68
C LYS A 153 -5.64 -4.38 6.66
N VAL A 154 -5.91 -5.66 6.42
CA VAL A 154 -6.65 -6.52 7.35
C VAL A 154 -5.70 -6.90 8.51
N ALA A 155 -6.18 -6.74 9.74
CA ALA A 155 -5.45 -7.04 10.97
C ALA A 155 -5.22 -8.54 11.20
#